data_AF-A0AAW9LFQ6-F1
#
_entry.id   AF-A0AAW9LFQ6-F1
#
_cell.length_a   1.000
_cell.length_b   1.000
_cell.length_c   1.000
_cell.angle_alpha   90.00
_cell.angle_beta   90.00
_cell.angle_gamma   90.00
#
_symmetry.space_group_name_H-M   'P 1'
#
loop_
_entity.id
_entity.type
_entity.pdbx_description
1 polymer ?
#
loop_
_entity_poly.entity_id
_entity_poly.type
_entity_poly.pdbx_seq_one_letter_code
_entity_poly.pdbx_strand_id
1 'polypeptide(L)'
;MSIVGWVLDALDALLDDHQYRERVAIRDGLALAGRWRDRTLTVQGAPLKPSILADYGENPPTEFCWGDGSEASRLTALAVMLWLLPERRARHYADRFHRDVVADLPQADFDRTVPYERWRNRLIARRSGTAQPTGDHLAEMGGSRFAVAEESASDDGE
;
A
#
# COMPACT_ATOMS: atom_id res chain seq x y z
N MET A 1 -8.79 -14.14 38.70
CA MET A 1 -8.71 -13.31 37.48
C MET A 1 -7.55 -13.85 36.65
N SER A 2 -7.82 -14.41 35.46
CA SER A 2 -6.81 -15.13 34.66
C SER A 2 -6.04 -14.18 33.75
N ILE A 3 -4.72 -14.37 33.63
CA ILE A 3 -3.84 -13.65 32.69
C ILE A 3 -4.39 -13.74 31.26
N VAL A 4 -5.04 -14.85 30.91
CA VAL A 4 -5.65 -15.08 29.59
C VAL A 4 -6.77 -14.09 29.29
N GLY A 5 -7.57 -13.70 30.30
CA GLY A 5 -8.66 -12.73 30.09
C GLY A 5 -8.14 -11.33 29.74
N TRP A 6 -7.11 -10.86 30.46
CA TRP A 6 -6.52 -9.55 30.21
C TRP A 6 -5.82 -9.45 28.84
N VAL A 7 -5.16 -10.52 28.40
CA VAL A 7 -4.52 -10.57 27.08
C VAL A 7 -5.56 -10.51 25.97
N LEU A 8 -6.70 -11.20 26.13
CA LEU A 8 -7.78 -11.16 25.14
C LEU A 8 -8.42 -9.77 25.07
N ASP A 9 -8.72 -9.14 26.22
CA ASP A 9 -9.29 -7.80 26.27
C ASP A 9 -8.34 -6.75 25.64
N ALA A 10 -7.03 -6.87 25.88
CA ALA A 10 -6.03 -5.98 25.29
C ALA A 10 -5.91 -6.17 23.77
N LEU A 11 -6.01 -7.40 23.28
CA LEU A 11 -5.99 -7.70 21.85
C LEU A 11 -7.23 -7.19 21.14
N ASP A 12 -8.42 -7.34 21.74
CA ASP A 12 -9.68 -6.83 21.18
C ASP A 12 -9.66 -5.30 21.11
N ALA A 13 -9.21 -4.61 22.16
CA ALA A 13 -9.06 -3.16 22.16
C ALA A 13 -8.09 -2.66 21.07
N LEU A 14 -6.95 -3.37 20.87
CA LEU A 14 -6.01 -3.03 19.80
C LEU A 14 -6.59 -3.28 18.41
N LEU A 15 -7.37 -4.36 18.24
CA LEU A 15 -8.04 -4.67 16.98
C LEU A 15 -9.05 -3.58 16.61
N ASP A 16 -9.82 -3.11 17.59
CA ASP A 16 -10.78 -2.01 17.44
C ASP A 16 -10.07 -0.70 17.06
N ASP A 17 -8.92 -0.41 17.69
CA ASP A 17 -8.08 0.74 17.38
C ASP A 17 -7.57 0.72 15.94
N HIS A 18 -7.04 -0.42 15.47
CA HIS A 18 -6.59 -0.56 14.08
C HIS A 18 -7.75 -0.42 13.10
N GLN A 19 -8.91 -1.01 13.39
CA GLN A 19 -10.09 -0.88 12.53
C GLN A 19 -10.58 0.57 12.46
N TYR A 20 -10.54 1.31 13.58
CA TYR A 20 -10.87 2.72 13.59
C TYR A 20 -9.88 3.54 12.75
N ARG A 21 -8.57 3.37 12.99
CA ARG A 21 -7.51 4.09 12.26
C ARG A 21 -7.55 3.79 10.76
N GLU A 22 -7.77 2.53 10.37
CA GLU A 22 -7.90 2.16 8.97
C GLU A 22 -9.13 2.79 8.33
N ARG A 23 -10.28 2.81 9.01
CA ARG A 23 -11.50 3.49 8.50
C ARG A 23 -11.28 4.98 8.27
N VAL A 24 -10.62 5.67 9.20
CA VAL A 24 -10.27 7.09 9.05
C VAL A 24 -9.33 7.28 7.86
N ALA A 25 -8.28 6.45 7.73
CA ALA A 25 -7.36 6.52 6.61
C ALA A 25 -8.01 6.23 5.24
N ILE A 26 -9.02 5.35 5.19
CA ILE A 26 -9.82 5.11 3.98
C ILE A 26 -10.61 6.36 3.61
N ARG A 27 -11.33 6.96 4.58
CA ARG A 27 -12.22 8.10 4.35
C ARG A 27 -11.46 9.38 4.00
N ASP A 28 -10.42 9.69 4.78
CA ASP A 28 -9.76 11.00 4.76
C ASP A 28 -8.37 10.97 4.12
N GLY A 29 -7.86 9.77 3.82
CA GLY A 29 -6.44 9.56 3.52
C GLY A 29 -5.59 9.43 4.78
N LEU A 30 -4.35 8.98 4.60
CA LEU A 30 -3.37 8.82 5.66
C LEU A 30 -2.50 10.09 5.74
N ALA A 31 -2.81 10.95 6.71
CA ALA A 31 -2.01 12.14 6.98
C ALA A 31 -0.69 11.77 7.66
N LEU A 32 0.42 12.22 7.09
CA LEU A 32 1.78 12.03 7.59
C LEU A 32 2.47 13.38 7.66
N ALA A 33 3.12 13.67 8.79
CA ALA A 33 4.00 14.83 8.88
C ALA A 33 5.29 14.46 9.60
N GLY A 34 6.42 14.89 9.05
CA GLY A 34 7.76 14.63 9.57
C GLY A 34 8.50 15.92 9.87
N ARG A 35 9.27 15.92 10.96
CA ARG A 35 10.23 16.99 11.29
C ARG A 35 11.64 16.43 11.12
N TRP A 36 12.38 16.94 10.13
CA TRP A 36 13.65 16.37 9.73
C TRP A 36 14.74 16.55 10.79
N ARG A 37 14.77 17.72 11.43
CA ARG A 37 15.76 18.03 12.46
C ARG A 37 15.70 17.05 13.63
N ASP A 38 14.49 16.75 14.09
CA ASP A 38 14.27 15.94 15.28
C ASP A 38 13.90 14.48 14.94
N ARG A 39 13.83 14.17 13.64
CA ARG A 39 13.48 12.85 13.08
C ARG A 39 12.18 12.27 13.64
N THR A 40 11.25 13.15 14.01
CA THR A 40 9.94 12.77 14.52
C THR A 40 8.95 12.62 13.38
N LEU A 41 8.10 11.60 13.48
CA LEU A 41 7.01 11.36 12.55
C LEU A 41 5.68 11.41 13.28
N THR A 42 4.67 11.98 12.66
CA THR A 42 3.28 11.94 13.13
C THR A 42 2.40 11.27 12.09
N VAL A 43 1.44 10.50 12.55
CA VAL A 43 0.44 9.81 11.72
C VAL A 43 -0.93 10.22 12.23
N GLN A 44 -1.76 10.80 11.37
CA GLN A 44 -3.06 11.39 11.74
C GLN A 44 -2.96 12.35 12.94
N GLY A 45 -1.90 13.17 12.98
CA GLY A 45 -1.65 14.12 14.06
C GLY A 45 -1.13 13.51 15.38
N ALA A 46 -1.07 12.18 15.49
CA ALA A 46 -0.51 11.51 16.66
C ALA A 46 1.00 11.22 16.46
N PRO A 47 1.86 11.46 17.47
CA PRO A 47 3.28 11.14 17.36
C PRO A 47 3.49 9.62 17.24
N LEU A 48 4.23 9.21 16.22
CA LEU A 48 4.69 7.84 16.06
C LEU A 48 5.93 7.65 16.91
N LYS A 49 5.96 6.57 17.69
CA LYS A 49 7.11 6.22 18.52
C LYS A 49 7.86 5.04 17.90
N PRO A 50 9.20 5.06 17.83
CA PRO A 50 9.97 3.91 17.35
C PRO A 50 9.69 2.62 18.13
N SER A 51 9.30 2.73 19.41
CA SER A 51 8.97 1.59 20.27
C SER A 51 7.88 0.67 19.70
N ILE A 52 7.01 1.17 18.80
CA ILE A 52 6.03 0.31 18.12
C ILE A 52 6.70 -0.85 17.38
N LEU A 53 7.93 -0.69 16.90
CA LEU A 53 8.68 -1.75 16.23
C LEU A 53 9.14 -2.84 17.21
N ALA A 54 9.50 -2.45 18.44
CA ALA A 54 9.92 -3.39 19.49
C ALA A 54 8.79 -4.34 19.89
N ASP A 55 7.55 -3.85 19.92
CA ASP A 55 6.35 -4.65 20.23
C ASP A 55 6.13 -5.81 19.22
N TYR A 56 6.74 -5.73 18.04
CA TYR A 56 6.67 -6.75 16.99
C TYR A 56 8.04 -7.39 16.68
N GLY A 57 8.98 -7.34 17.63
CA GLY A 57 10.26 -8.06 17.54
C GLY A 57 11.29 -7.44 16.60
N GLU A 58 11.08 -6.20 16.17
CA GLU A 58 12.07 -5.45 15.38
C GLU A 58 12.98 -4.63 16.31
N ASN A 59 14.22 -4.41 15.89
CA ASN A 59 15.10 -3.46 16.60
C ASN A 59 14.67 -2.03 16.23
N PRO A 60 14.11 -1.25 17.17
CA PRO A 60 13.65 0.09 16.87
C PRO A 60 14.84 0.98 16.51
N PRO A 61 14.76 1.77 15.43
CA PRO A 61 15.78 2.75 15.16
C PRO A 61 15.74 3.83 16.22
N THR A 62 16.87 4.49 16.47
CA THR A 62 16.93 5.66 17.36
C THR A 62 16.05 6.80 16.81
N GLU A 63 15.98 6.92 15.49
CA GLU A 63 15.36 8.02 14.76
C GLU A 63 14.67 7.50 13.49
N PHE A 64 13.57 8.12 13.07
CA PHE A 64 12.93 7.78 11.79
C PHE A 64 13.66 8.44 10.62
N CYS A 65 13.70 7.74 9.49
CA CYS A 65 14.29 8.23 8.24
C CYS A 65 13.26 8.17 7.11
N TRP A 66 13.39 9.06 6.13
CA TRP A 66 12.55 9.08 4.95
C TRP A 66 13.24 9.79 3.80
N GLY A 67 12.67 9.69 2.60
CA GLY A 67 13.22 10.28 1.39
C GLY A 67 14.44 9.57 0.84
N ASP A 68 14.59 8.28 1.16
CA ASP A 68 15.60 7.41 0.57
C ASP A 68 15.17 5.93 0.55
N GLY A 69 15.97 5.10 -0.11
CA GLY A 69 15.79 3.66 -0.18
C GLY A 69 16.46 2.88 0.96
N SER A 70 16.88 3.52 2.05
CA SER A 70 17.62 2.87 3.13
C SER A 70 16.75 1.93 3.97
N GLU A 71 17.41 1.03 4.72
CA GLU A 71 16.73 0.16 5.69
C GLU A 71 16.03 0.96 6.79
N ALA A 72 16.59 2.11 7.21
CA ALA A 72 15.95 2.98 8.20
C ALA A 72 14.63 3.58 7.67
N SER A 73 14.58 3.95 6.39
CA SER A 73 13.34 4.39 5.73
C SER A 73 12.34 3.23 5.56
N ARG A 74 12.83 2.01 5.35
CA ARG A 74 11.99 0.81 5.33
C ARG A 74 11.36 0.52 6.71
N LEU A 75 12.14 0.62 7.80
CA LEU A 75 11.61 0.49 9.16
C LEU A 75 10.61 1.59 9.50
N THR A 76 10.81 2.81 8.99
CA THR A 76 9.84 3.90 9.11
C THR A 76 8.52 3.55 8.42
N ALA A 77 8.57 2.98 7.21
CA ALA A 77 7.38 2.49 6.52
C ALA A 77 6.66 1.38 7.31
N LEU A 78 7.42 0.44 7.88
CA LEU A 78 6.86 -0.62 8.71
C LEU A 78 6.18 -0.05 9.96
N ALA A 79 6.80 0.90 10.66
CA ALA A 79 6.22 1.53 11.85
C ALA A 79 4.90 2.26 11.54
N VAL A 80 4.83 2.98 10.42
CA VAL A 80 3.57 3.62 9.96
C VAL A 80 2.49 2.58 9.68
N MET A 81 2.86 1.49 8.99
CA MET A 81 1.91 0.42 8.68
C MET A 81 1.46 -0.33 9.94
N LEU A 82 2.33 -0.55 10.93
CA LEU A 82 1.99 -1.16 12.21
C LEU A 82 1.09 -0.26 13.05
N TRP A 83 1.26 1.05 12.99
CA TRP A 83 0.33 1.97 13.64
C TRP A 83 -1.09 1.88 13.05
N LEU A 84 -1.16 1.69 11.73
CA LEU A 84 -2.41 1.68 10.98
C LEU A 84 -3.12 0.33 10.96
N LEU A 85 -2.38 -0.78 10.88
CA LEU A 85 -2.90 -2.11 10.57
C LEU A 85 -2.36 -3.17 11.54
N PRO A 86 -3.10 -4.29 11.70
CA PRO A 86 -2.56 -5.46 12.41
C PRO A 86 -1.29 -5.99 11.73
N GLU A 87 -0.37 -6.54 12.53
CA GLU A 87 0.98 -6.92 12.14
C GLU A 87 1.07 -7.64 10.78
N ARG A 88 0.28 -8.70 10.60
CA ARG A 88 0.32 -9.51 9.38
C ARG A 88 0.06 -8.66 8.12
N ARG A 89 -0.90 -7.73 8.20
CA ARG A 89 -1.21 -6.81 7.08
C ARG A 89 -0.18 -5.70 6.99
N ALA A 90 0.34 -5.20 8.11
CA ALA A 90 1.37 -4.19 8.12
C ALA A 90 2.64 -4.67 7.39
N ARG A 91 3.17 -5.84 7.77
CA ARG A 91 4.33 -6.47 7.11
C ARG A 91 4.10 -6.72 5.63
N HIS A 92 2.89 -7.14 5.28
CA HIS A 92 2.50 -7.39 3.90
C HIS A 92 2.59 -6.15 2.99
N TYR A 93 2.32 -4.97 3.56
CA TYR A 93 2.26 -3.72 2.82
C TYR A 93 3.50 -2.85 2.99
N ALA A 94 4.31 -3.05 4.03
CA ALA A 94 5.43 -2.21 4.42
C ALA A 94 6.44 -1.97 3.29
N ASP A 95 6.94 -3.01 2.64
CA ASP A 95 7.94 -2.86 1.57
C ASP A 95 7.41 -2.06 0.38
N ARG A 96 6.11 -2.20 0.08
CA ARG A 96 5.48 -1.45 -1.00
C ARG A 96 5.22 -0.01 -0.60
N PHE A 97 4.81 0.22 0.64
CA PHE A 97 4.62 1.55 1.20
C PHE A 97 5.94 2.31 1.29
N HIS A 98 7.04 1.63 1.63
CA HIS A 98 8.38 2.19 1.60
C HIS A 98 8.72 2.75 0.23
N ARG A 99 8.62 1.94 -0.82
CA ARG A 99 8.97 2.35 -2.18
C ARG A 99 8.03 3.41 -2.76
N ASP A 100 6.73 3.26 -2.54
CA ASP A 100 5.73 4.12 -3.19
C ASP A 100 5.48 5.44 -2.43
N VAL A 101 5.85 5.52 -1.15
CA VAL A 101 5.54 6.66 -0.28
C VAL A 101 6.77 7.15 0.47
N VAL A 102 7.35 6.34 1.36
CA VAL A 102 8.38 6.84 2.30
C VAL A 102 9.68 7.24 1.60
N ALA A 103 10.11 6.49 0.59
CA ALA A 103 11.29 6.80 -0.20
C ALA A 103 11.12 8.04 -1.09
N ASP A 104 9.87 8.42 -1.41
CA ASP A 104 9.51 9.58 -2.24
C ASP A 104 9.31 10.87 -1.42
N LEU A 105 9.34 10.77 -0.09
CA LEU A 105 9.25 11.96 0.77
C LEU A 105 10.48 12.86 0.59
N PRO A 106 10.36 14.19 0.76
CA PRO A 106 11.54 15.04 0.76
C PRO A 106 12.40 14.72 1.99
N GLN A 107 13.73 14.78 1.85
CA GLN A 107 14.67 14.75 2.98
C GLN A 107 14.67 16.07 3.77
N ALA A 108 13.48 16.50 4.16
CA ALA A 108 13.18 17.74 4.84
C ALA A 108 11.86 17.57 5.61
N ASP A 109 11.45 18.63 6.30
CA ASP A 109 10.12 18.71 6.90
C ASP A 109 9.04 18.52 5.82
N PHE A 110 7.98 17.81 6.17
CA PHE A 110 6.86 17.60 5.27
C PHE A 110 5.54 17.47 6.03
N ASP A 111 4.47 17.76 5.31
CA ASP A 111 3.09 17.46 5.69
C ASP A 111 2.36 17.00 4.42
N ARG A 112 1.94 15.73 4.40
CA ARG A 112 1.38 15.09 3.21
C ARG A 112 0.25 14.16 3.60
N THR A 113 -0.86 14.26 2.88
CA THR A 113 -1.93 13.27 2.95
C THR A 113 -1.78 12.26 1.81
N VAL A 114 -1.61 10.99 2.16
CA VAL A 114 -1.53 9.89 1.20
C VAL A 114 -2.95 9.39 0.92
N PRO A 115 -3.40 9.27 -0.35
CA PRO A 115 -4.71 8.71 -0.68
C PRO A 115 -4.70 7.19 -0.45
N TYR A 116 -4.82 6.77 0.82
CA TYR A 116 -4.55 5.42 1.29
C TYR A 116 -5.44 4.38 0.63
N GLU A 117 -6.75 4.62 0.54
CA GLU A 117 -7.68 3.70 -0.13
C GLU A 117 -7.27 3.44 -1.58
N ARG A 118 -7.03 4.50 -2.35
CA ARG A 118 -6.60 4.39 -3.75
C ARG A 118 -5.27 3.66 -3.87
N TRP A 119 -4.31 3.96 -2.99
CA TRP A 119 -3.03 3.27 -2.96
C TRP A 119 -3.20 1.77 -2.68
N ARG A 120 -3.94 1.40 -1.63
CA ARG A 120 -4.21 0.01 -1.23
C ARG A 120 -4.94 -0.76 -2.34
N ASN A 121 -5.98 -0.17 -2.92
CA ASN A 121 -6.80 -0.82 -3.95
C ASN A 121 -6.00 -1.09 -5.23
N ARG A 122 -5.05 -0.21 -5.60
CA ARG A 122 -4.11 -0.48 -6.71
C ARG A 122 -3.25 -1.72 -6.47
N LEU A 123 -2.88 -2.02 -5.22
CA LEU A 123 -2.09 -3.22 -4.89
C LEU A 123 -2.92 -4.50 -5.00
N ILE A 124 -4.20 -4.43 -4.61
CA ILE A 124 -5.13 -5.56 -4.72
C ILE A 124 -5.44 -5.85 -6.19
N ALA A 125 -5.78 -4.83 -6.98
CA ALA A 125 -6.12 -4.99 -8.40
C ALA A 125 -4.97 -5.60 -9.22
N ARG A 126 -3.71 -5.21 -8.94
CA ARG A 126 -2.53 -5.79 -9.60
C ARG A 126 -2.32 -7.27 -9.29
N ARG A 127 -2.85 -7.79 -8.18
CA ARG A 127 -2.80 -9.23 -7.88
C ARG A 127 -3.90 -10.02 -8.55
N SER A 128 -5.07 -9.42 -8.72
CA SER A 128 -6.18 -10.04 -9.46
C SER A 128 -5.97 -10.03 -10.97
N GLY A 129 -5.05 -9.19 -11.48
CA GLY A 129 -4.71 -9.09 -12.90
C GLY A 129 -3.75 -10.14 -13.45
N THR A 130 -3.24 -11.08 -12.64
CA THR A 130 -2.35 -12.17 -13.09
C THR A 130 -3.09 -13.45 -13.46
N ALA A 131 -4.39 -13.36 -13.80
CA ALA A 131 -5.06 -14.37 -14.61
C ALA A 131 -4.91 -13.96 -16.08
N GLN A 132 -3.77 -14.27 -16.71
CA GLN A 132 -3.72 -14.29 -18.17
C GLN A 132 -4.76 -15.30 -18.66
N PRO A 133 -5.62 -14.97 -19.64
CA PRO A 133 -6.24 -16.02 -20.43
C PRO A 133 -5.07 -16.75 -21.11
N THR A 134 -4.83 -18.00 -20.74
CA THR A 134 -4.06 -18.94 -21.56
C THR A 134 -4.83 -19.10 -22.86
N GLY A 135 -4.58 -18.20 -23.79
CA GLY A 135 -4.93 -18.33 -25.20
C GLY A 135 -4.00 -19.36 -25.83
N ASP A 136 -4.11 -20.61 -25.37
CA ASP A 136 -3.53 -21.79 -26.00
C ASP A 136 -4.69 -22.69 -26.46
N HIS A 137 -5.56 -22.13 -27.32
CA HIS A 137 -6.49 -22.88 -28.16
C HIS A 137 -6.68 -22.16 -29.51
N LEU A 138 -5.56 -21.77 -30.14
CA LEU A 138 -5.49 -21.39 -31.56
C LEU A 138 -4.52 -22.28 -32.31
N ALA A 139 -4.72 -23.59 -32.22
CA ALA A 139 -4.20 -24.54 -33.17
C ALA A 139 -5.20 -25.69 -33.28
N GLU A 140 -5.47 -26.10 -34.52
CA GLU A 140 -6.34 -27.21 -34.90
C GLU A 140 -7.84 -26.93 -34.85
N MET A 141 -8.35 -26.30 -35.91
CA MET A 141 -9.08 -27.06 -36.93
C MET A 141 -9.53 -26.14 -38.07
N GLY A 142 -8.87 -26.29 -39.21
CA GLY A 142 -9.55 -26.36 -40.50
C GLY A 142 -10.08 -25.08 -41.13
N GLY A 143 -9.46 -24.72 -42.26
CA GLY A 143 -10.26 -24.58 -43.47
C GLY A 143 -10.34 -23.20 -44.11
N SER A 144 -9.67 -23.13 -45.26
CA SER A 144 -10.07 -22.37 -46.45
C SER A 144 -9.77 -20.87 -46.52
N ARG A 145 -8.68 -20.61 -47.24
CA ARG A 145 -8.53 -19.51 -48.20
C ARG A 145 -9.85 -19.21 -48.92
N PHE A 146 -10.23 -17.95 -49.03
CA PHE A 146 -10.45 -17.27 -50.32
C PHE A 146 -10.34 -15.76 -50.10
N ALA A 147 -9.46 -15.15 -50.89
CA ALA A 147 -9.36 -13.72 -51.08
C ALA A 147 -10.35 -13.30 -52.17
N VAL A 148 -11.04 -12.17 -52.02
CA VAL A 148 -11.26 -11.17 -53.08
C VAL A 148 -11.45 -9.80 -52.40
N ALA A 149 -10.67 -8.84 -52.87
CA ALA A 149 -10.76 -7.42 -52.55
C ALA A 149 -11.56 -6.67 -53.62
N GLU A 150 -11.95 -5.45 -53.28
CA GLU A 150 -12.41 -4.36 -54.16
C GLU A 150 -13.85 -4.43 -54.68
N GLU A 151 -14.72 -3.61 -54.09
CA GLU A 151 -15.79 -2.95 -54.84
C GLU A 151 -15.63 -1.43 -54.64
N SER A 152 -15.17 -0.79 -55.71
CA SER A 152 -14.96 0.65 -55.81
C SER A 152 -16.28 1.40 -55.88
N ALA A 153 -16.35 2.51 -55.17
CA ALA A 153 -17.33 3.56 -55.40
C ALA A 153 -17.15 4.17 -56.80
N SER A 154 -18.25 4.39 -57.53
CA SER A 154 -18.36 5.50 -58.48
C SER A 154 -19.80 6.00 -58.53
N ASP A 155 -19.90 7.28 -58.22
CA ASP A 155 -21.03 8.20 -58.30
C ASP A 155 -20.83 8.98 -59.61
N ASP A 156 -21.78 8.88 -60.53
CA ASP A 156 -21.98 9.71 -61.73
C ASP A 156 -23.42 9.37 -62.18
N GLY A 157 -24.39 10.26 -62.33
CA GLY A 157 -24.30 11.61 -62.89
C GLY A 157 -25.02 11.59 -64.25
N GLU A 158 -26.23 12.15 -64.28
CA GLU A 158 -27.20 12.32 -65.40
C GLU A 158 -28.16 11.17 -65.76
#